data_AF-V5HZQ6-F1
#
_entry.id   AF-V5HZQ6-F1
#
_cell.length_a   1.000
_cell.length_b   1.000
_cell.length_c   1.000
_cell.angle_alpha   90.00
_cell.angle_beta   90.00
_cell.angle_gamma   90.00
#
_symmetry.space_group_name_H-M   'P 1'
#
loop_
_entity.id
_entity.type
_entity.pdbx_description
1 polymer ?
#
loop_
_entity_poly.entity_id
_entity_poly.type
_entity_poly.pdbx_seq_one_letter_code
_entity_poly.pdbx_strand_id
1 'polypeptide(L)'
;ATMSPIEWLSTTAGKVVFGATTALCGLAALLFGIFAYNRLTLGRCKSKNRMDGKTVVITGANTGIGYETAKELASRDARVILGCRNAQKAEAAVDQLVADTRNSNISWKLLDTSSMESVRTFAMEVLKATDSIHVPHQQCWDRRTEGKMYHGGGT
;
A
#
# COMPACT_ATOMS: atom_id res chain seq x y z
N ALA A 1 -64.69 -14.27 12.42
CA ALA A 1 -64.35 -13.63 11.14
C ALA A 1 -63.18 -14.39 10.52
N THR A 2 -63.46 -15.26 9.55
CA THR A 2 -62.45 -16.04 8.82
C THR A 2 -61.94 -15.18 7.65
N MET A 3 -60.69 -14.73 7.71
CA MET A 3 -60.05 -13.98 6.62
C MET A 3 -60.01 -14.83 5.34
N SER A 4 -60.25 -14.19 4.20
CA SER A 4 -60.25 -14.86 2.90
C SER A 4 -58.82 -15.27 2.49
N PRO A 5 -58.64 -16.37 1.74
CA PRO A 5 -57.31 -16.86 1.31
C PRO A 5 -56.46 -15.81 0.56
N ILE A 6 -57.10 -14.85 -0.10
CA ILE A 6 -56.46 -13.80 -0.89
C ILE A 6 -55.84 -12.72 0.03
N GLU A 7 -56.47 -12.41 1.16
CA GLU A 7 -55.91 -11.48 2.15
C GLU A 7 -54.68 -12.06 2.85
N TRP A 8 -54.68 -13.38 3.12
CA TRP A 8 -53.51 -14.06 3.69
C TRP A 8 -52.29 -14.02 2.75
N LEU A 9 -52.50 -14.20 1.45
CA LEU A 9 -51.45 -14.12 0.43
C LEU A 9 -50.84 -12.71 0.35
N SER A 10 -51.65 -11.64 0.34
CA SER A 10 -51.12 -10.27 0.26
C SER A 10 -50.33 -9.87 1.53
N THR A 11 -50.82 -10.29 2.70
CA THR A 11 -50.22 -9.94 3.99
C THR A 11 -48.91 -10.71 4.22
N THR A 12 -48.85 -11.96 3.79
CA THR A 12 -47.66 -12.81 3.91
C THR A 12 -46.60 -12.40 2.88
N ALA A 13 -47.00 -12.13 1.63
CA ALA A 13 -46.10 -11.61 0.61
C ALA A 13 -45.52 -10.24 1.00
N GLY A 14 -46.33 -9.34 1.54
CA GLY A 14 -45.87 -8.03 2.02
C GLY A 14 -44.82 -8.16 3.13
N LYS A 15 -45.03 -9.04 4.11
CA LYS A 15 -44.07 -9.28 5.21
C LYS A 15 -42.74 -9.85 4.72
N VAL A 16 -42.76 -10.75 3.74
CA VAL A 16 -41.53 -11.33 3.16
C VAL A 16 -40.76 -10.30 2.34
N VAL A 17 -41.45 -9.45 1.56
CA VAL A 17 -40.82 -8.38 0.77
C VAL A 17 -40.19 -7.30 1.66
N PHE A 18 -40.86 -6.89 2.74
CA PHE A 18 -40.30 -5.96 3.74
C PHE A 18 -39.11 -6.56 4.50
N GLY A 19 -39.14 -7.85 4.82
CA GLY A 19 -38.00 -8.54 5.43
C GLY A 19 -36.80 -8.63 4.50
N ALA A 20 -37.01 -8.94 3.22
CA ALA A 20 -35.93 -9.07 2.24
C ALA A 20 -35.25 -7.72 1.92
N THR A 21 -36.02 -6.64 1.83
CA THR A 21 -35.50 -5.29 1.53
C THR A 21 -34.67 -4.72 2.69
N THR A 22 -35.11 -4.88 3.93
CA THR A 22 -34.36 -4.43 5.11
C THR A 22 -33.05 -5.21 5.30
N ALA A 23 -33.06 -6.52 5.05
CA ALA A 23 -31.85 -7.34 5.05
C ALA A 23 -30.84 -6.93 3.96
N LEU A 24 -31.31 -6.66 2.73
CA LEU A 24 -30.46 -6.18 1.64
C LEU A 24 -29.87 -4.79 1.92
N CYS A 25 -30.67 -3.86 2.43
CA CYS A 25 -30.19 -2.53 2.83
C CYS A 25 -29.17 -2.62 3.97
N GLY A 26 -29.40 -3.48 4.96
CA GLY A 26 -28.45 -3.72 6.05
C GLY A 26 -27.12 -4.30 5.56
N LEU A 27 -27.17 -5.29 4.66
CA LEU A 27 -25.98 -5.86 4.04
C LEU A 27 -25.23 -4.83 3.19
N ALA A 28 -25.94 -4.03 2.40
CA ALA A 28 -25.35 -2.97 1.60
C ALA A 28 -24.69 -1.88 2.47
N ALA A 29 -25.32 -1.48 3.56
CA ALA A 29 -24.74 -0.53 4.53
C ALA A 29 -23.49 -1.10 5.21
N LEU A 30 -23.48 -2.40 5.52
CA LEU A 30 -22.34 -3.07 6.13
C LEU A 30 -21.17 -3.20 5.14
N LEU A 31 -21.44 -3.54 3.88
CA LEU A 31 -20.44 -3.56 2.80
C LEU A 31 -19.91 -2.15 2.50
N PHE A 32 -20.77 -1.12 2.49
CA PHE A 32 -20.36 0.27 2.33
C PHE A 32 -19.52 0.73 3.52
N GLY A 33 -19.87 0.34 4.73
CA GLY A 33 -19.09 0.57 5.95
C GLY A 33 -17.71 -0.07 5.88
N ILE A 34 -17.61 -1.34 5.46
CA ILE A 34 -16.33 -2.03 5.26
C ILE A 34 -15.52 -1.37 4.13
N PHE A 35 -16.16 -1.04 3.01
CA PHE A 35 -15.50 -0.37 1.89
C PHE A 35 -14.96 1.01 2.30
N ALA A 36 -15.77 1.80 3.00
CA ALA A 36 -15.39 3.10 3.54
C ALA A 36 -14.31 2.95 4.62
N TYR A 37 -14.44 1.98 5.52
CA TYR A 37 -13.45 1.68 6.55
C TYR A 37 -12.11 1.32 5.91
N ASN A 38 -12.09 0.44 4.91
CA ASN A 38 -10.89 0.11 4.14
C ASN A 38 -10.36 1.36 3.42
N ARG A 39 -11.22 2.16 2.77
CA ARG A 39 -10.82 3.43 2.13
C ARG A 39 -10.23 4.46 3.08
N LEU A 40 -10.71 4.52 4.33
CA LEU A 40 -10.30 5.50 5.34
C LEU A 40 -9.07 5.04 6.14
N THR A 41 -8.93 3.72 6.36
CA THR A 41 -7.75 3.14 7.04
C THR A 41 -6.57 2.92 6.10
N LEU A 42 -6.78 2.89 4.79
CA LEU A 42 -5.71 2.91 3.80
C LEU A 42 -5.07 4.31 3.76
N GLY A 43 -3.98 4.46 4.51
CA GLY A 43 -3.25 5.70 4.76
C GLY A 43 -2.80 6.41 3.49
N ARG A 44 -3.50 7.50 3.13
CA ARG A 44 -3.02 8.47 2.14
C ARG A 44 -1.91 9.31 2.77
N CYS A 45 -0.67 9.11 2.36
CA CYS A 45 0.44 9.94 2.77
C CYS A 45 0.29 11.35 2.15
N LYS A 46 -0.25 12.31 2.92
CA LYS A 46 -0.54 13.70 2.49
C LYS A 46 0.68 14.65 2.52
N SER A 47 1.88 14.14 2.78
CA SER A 47 3.10 14.95 2.75
C SER A 47 3.31 15.45 1.31
N LYS A 48 3.47 16.76 1.08
CA LYS A 48 3.90 17.35 -0.21
C LYS A 48 5.40 17.66 -0.23
N ASN A 49 6.17 17.14 0.72
CA ASN A 49 7.60 17.43 0.78
C ASN A 49 8.29 16.83 -0.43
N ARG A 50 9.09 17.66 -1.09
CA ARG A 50 10.02 17.23 -2.14
C ARG A 50 11.03 16.25 -1.55
N MET A 51 11.38 15.24 -2.31
CA MET A 51 12.29 14.16 -1.90
C MET A 51 13.61 14.24 -2.67
N ASP A 52 13.93 15.44 -3.19
CA ASP A 52 15.16 15.73 -3.91
C ASP A 52 16.39 15.22 -3.14
N GLY A 53 17.23 14.43 -3.81
CA GLY A 53 18.46 13.87 -3.23
C GLY A 53 18.26 12.71 -2.24
N LYS A 54 17.02 12.35 -1.90
CA LYS A 54 16.74 11.18 -1.06
C LYS A 54 16.60 9.94 -1.92
N THR A 55 17.15 8.83 -1.42
CA THR A 55 17.07 7.53 -2.09
C THR A 55 16.10 6.64 -1.34
N VAL A 56 15.08 6.14 -2.03
CA VAL A 56 14.06 5.28 -1.46
C VAL A 56 14.11 3.93 -2.13
N VAL A 57 14.23 2.88 -1.32
CA VAL A 57 14.11 1.49 -1.77
C VAL A 57 12.67 1.04 -1.57
N ILE A 58 12.07 0.48 -2.62
CA ILE A 58 10.72 -0.09 -2.56
C ILE A 58 10.77 -1.53 -3.00
N THR A 59 10.40 -2.44 -2.11
CA THR A 59 10.34 -3.87 -2.41
C THR A 59 8.96 -4.23 -2.97
N GLY A 60 8.90 -5.10 -3.97
CA GLY A 60 7.63 -5.50 -4.58
C GLY A 60 6.96 -4.40 -5.41
N ALA A 61 7.73 -3.45 -5.93
CA ALA A 61 7.23 -2.31 -6.70
C ALA A 61 6.74 -2.66 -8.13
N ASN A 62 6.69 -3.94 -8.48
CA ASN A 62 6.25 -4.39 -9.81
C ASN A 62 4.74 -4.23 -10.03
N THR A 63 3.92 -4.20 -8.95
CA THR A 63 2.45 -4.14 -9.06
C THR A 63 1.81 -3.47 -7.84
N GLY A 64 0.63 -2.87 -8.05
CA GLY A 64 -0.25 -2.41 -6.97
C GLY A 64 0.32 -1.24 -6.17
N ILE A 65 0.21 -1.29 -4.84
CA ILE A 65 0.56 -0.17 -3.95
C ILE A 65 2.04 0.19 -4.06
N GLY A 66 2.94 -0.78 -4.26
CA GLY A 66 4.36 -0.54 -4.43
C GLY A 66 4.68 0.29 -5.68
N TYR A 67 3.99 0.02 -6.79
CA TYR A 67 4.13 0.77 -8.05
C TYR A 67 3.64 2.22 -7.88
N GLU A 68 2.44 2.41 -7.34
CA GLU A 68 1.89 3.76 -7.10
C GLU A 68 2.74 4.55 -6.10
N THR A 69 3.30 3.88 -5.09
CA THR A 69 4.23 4.51 -4.14
C THR A 69 5.53 4.93 -4.84
N ALA A 70 6.06 4.08 -5.73
CA ALA A 70 7.24 4.41 -6.54
C ALA A 70 6.97 5.62 -7.44
N LYS A 71 5.80 5.65 -8.08
CA LYS A 71 5.36 6.76 -8.93
C LYS A 71 5.25 8.06 -8.16
N GLU A 72 4.61 8.04 -7.00
CA GLU A 72 4.43 9.23 -6.15
C GLU A 72 5.74 9.74 -5.55
N LEU A 73 6.71 8.86 -5.29
CA LEU A 73 8.03 9.27 -4.82
C LEU A 73 8.90 9.80 -5.96
N ALA A 74 8.88 9.13 -7.11
CA ALA A 74 9.61 9.56 -8.30
C ALA A 74 9.07 10.88 -8.86
N SER A 75 7.75 11.14 -8.78
CA SER A 75 7.16 12.43 -9.16
C SER A 75 7.60 13.59 -8.27
N ARG A 76 8.21 13.30 -7.11
CA ARG A 76 8.76 14.26 -6.16
C ARG A 76 10.29 14.34 -6.24
N ASP A 77 10.86 13.96 -7.39
CA ASP A 77 12.31 13.92 -7.68
C ASP A 77 13.13 13.03 -6.72
N ALA A 78 12.51 12.05 -6.06
CA ALA A 78 13.26 11.05 -5.31
C ALA A 78 14.06 10.15 -6.25
N ARG A 79 15.20 9.63 -5.77
CA ARG A 79 15.85 8.48 -6.41
C ARG A 79 15.17 7.21 -5.92
N VAL A 80 14.56 6.45 -6.82
CA VAL A 80 13.79 5.25 -6.47
C VAL A 80 14.54 4.00 -6.93
N ILE A 81 14.76 3.06 -6.01
CA ILE A 81 15.35 1.75 -6.29
C ILE A 81 14.30 0.67 -6.07
N LEU A 82 13.87 0.02 -7.15
CA LEU A 82 12.88 -1.05 -7.11
C LEU A 82 13.57 -2.38 -6.76
N GLY A 83 13.20 -2.96 -5.62
CA GLY A 83 13.62 -4.29 -5.19
C GLY A 83 12.66 -5.35 -5.72
N CYS A 84 13.15 -6.20 -6.62
CA CYS A 84 12.32 -7.10 -7.41
C CYS A 84 12.99 -8.46 -7.60
N ARG A 85 12.19 -9.52 -7.68
CA ARG A 85 12.67 -10.90 -7.92
C ARG A 85 12.78 -11.26 -9.40
N ASN A 86 12.05 -10.53 -10.26
CA ASN A 86 12.02 -10.79 -11.70
C ASN A 86 12.46 -9.51 -12.43
N ALA A 87 13.58 -9.61 -13.14
CA ALA A 87 14.21 -8.51 -13.88
C ALA A 87 13.31 -7.96 -15.00
N GLN A 88 12.67 -8.83 -15.79
CA GLN A 88 11.84 -8.42 -16.93
C GLN A 88 10.65 -7.56 -16.50
N LYS A 89 9.97 -7.96 -15.42
CA LYS A 89 8.87 -7.17 -14.85
C LYS A 89 9.34 -5.88 -14.21
N ALA A 90 10.56 -5.86 -13.70
CA ALA A 90 11.13 -4.68 -13.07
C ALA A 90 11.53 -3.63 -14.10
N GLU A 91 12.17 -4.05 -15.18
CA GLU A 91 12.55 -3.20 -16.30
C GLU A 91 11.32 -2.53 -16.92
N ALA A 92 10.28 -3.31 -17.22
CA ALA A 92 9.01 -2.77 -17.69
C ALA A 92 8.38 -1.76 -16.71
N ALA A 93 8.50 -2.00 -15.39
CA ALA A 93 8.00 -1.07 -14.39
C ALA A 93 8.84 0.21 -14.32
N VAL A 94 10.18 0.13 -14.46
CA VAL A 94 11.04 1.32 -14.56
C VAL A 94 10.65 2.15 -15.77
N ASP A 95 10.52 1.54 -16.94
CA ASP A 95 10.18 2.26 -18.18
C ASP A 95 8.85 3.01 -18.04
N GLN A 96 7.84 2.36 -17.47
CA GLN A 96 6.54 2.98 -17.21
C GLN A 96 6.66 4.13 -16.19
N LEU A 97 7.42 3.95 -15.10
CA LEU A 97 7.61 4.98 -14.10
C LEU A 97 8.38 6.19 -14.64
N VAL A 98 9.39 5.97 -15.47
CA VAL A 98 10.16 7.03 -16.13
C VAL A 98 9.27 7.80 -17.10
N ALA A 99 8.44 7.10 -17.89
CA ALA A 99 7.46 7.73 -18.78
C ALA A 99 6.42 8.56 -18.01
N ASP A 100 5.91 8.02 -16.90
CA ASP A 100 4.87 8.65 -16.08
C ASP A 100 5.38 9.88 -15.32
N THR A 101 6.60 9.80 -14.77
CA THR A 101 7.12 10.82 -13.83
C THR A 101 8.11 11.77 -14.48
N ARG A 102 8.63 11.44 -15.67
CA ARG A 102 9.75 12.14 -16.36
C ARG A 102 11.03 12.23 -15.52
N ASN A 103 11.16 11.40 -14.49
CA ASN A 103 12.34 11.32 -13.64
C ASN A 103 13.20 10.12 -14.08
N SER A 104 14.46 10.36 -14.39
CA SER A 104 15.43 9.34 -14.81
C SER A 104 16.16 8.66 -13.65
N ASN A 105 15.95 9.10 -12.41
CA ASN A 105 16.60 8.55 -11.21
C ASN A 105 15.86 7.33 -10.65
N ILE A 106 15.42 6.44 -11.55
CA ILE A 106 14.70 5.22 -11.20
C ILE A 106 15.54 4.04 -11.66
N SER A 107 15.88 3.15 -10.75
CA SER A 107 16.64 1.94 -11.04
C SER A 107 16.00 0.73 -10.38
N TRP A 108 16.34 -0.46 -10.86
CA TRP A 108 15.89 -1.70 -10.26
C TRP A 108 17.09 -2.54 -9.83
N LYS A 109 16.89 -3.38 -8.83
CA LYS A 109 17.90 -4.31 -8.32
C LYS A 109 17.23 -5.62 -7.91
N LEU A 110 17.94 -6.71 -8.17
CA LEU A 110 17.48 -8.03 -7.77
C LEU A 110 17.48 -8.12 -6.24
N LEU A 111 16.32 -8.34 -5.66
CA LEU A 111 16.16 -8.51 -4.22
C LEU A 111 15.22 -9.66 -3.93
N ASP A 112 15.75 -10.65 -3.22
CA ASP A 112 14.94 -11.72 -2.66
C ASP A 112 14.84 -11.55 -1.15
N THR A 113 13.67 -11.13 -0.68
CA THR A 113 13.39 -10.96 0.75
C THR A 113 13.26 -12.27 1.51
N SER A 114 13.22 -13.42 0.82
CA SER A 114 13.23 -14.74 1.47
C SER A 114 14.64 -15.18 1.91
N SER A 115 15.68 -14.55 1.37
CA SER A 115 17.07 -14.79 1.74
C SER A 115 17.68 -13.57 2.44
N MET A 116 18.03 -13.74 3.72
CA MET A 116 18.73 -12.72 4.51
C MET A 116 20.09 -12.34 3.90
N GLU A 117 20.73 -13.22 3.15
CA GLU A 117 22.00 -12.97 2.46
C GLU A 117 21.80 -12.02 1.26
N SER A 118 20.72 -12.21 0.49
CA SER A 118 20.33 -11.30 -0.59
C SER A 118 19.99 -9.91 -0.04
N VAL A 119 19.25 -9.83 1.07
CA VAL A 119 18.93 -8.56 1.74
C VAL A 119 20.19 -7.83 2.21
N ARG A 120 21.15 -8.54 2.81
CA ARG A 120 22.42 -7.94 3.26
C ARG A 120 23.27 -7.44 2.09
N THR A 121 23.40 -8.23 1.04
CA THR A 121 24.15 -7.85 -0.18
C THR A 121 23.53 -6.62 -0.83
N PHE A 122 22.21 -6.63 -0.99
CA PHE A 122 21.45 -5.48 -1.50
C PHE A 122 21.63 -4.24 -0.62
N ALA A 123 21.54 -4.39 0.71
CA ALA A 123 21.72 -3.28 1.64
C ALA A 123 23.14 -2.68 1.53
N MET A 124 24.18 -3.53 1.44
CA MET A 124 25.55 -3.07 1.22
C MET A 124 25.71 -2.35 -0.11
N GLU A 125 25.11 -2.86 -1.19
CA GLU A 125 25.16 -2.20 -2.50
C GLU A 125 24.43 -0.85 -2.51
N VAL A 126 23.27 -0.77 -1.87
CA VAL A 126 22.55 0.51 -1.73
C VAL A 126 23.37 1.47 -0.88
N LEU A 127 23.87 1.03 0.28
CA LEU A 127 24.74 1.83 1.16
C LEU A 127 25.97 2.37 0.42
N LYS A 128 26.61 1.54 -0.41
CA LYS A 128 27.75 1.98 -1.23
C LYS A 128 27.37 2.97 -2.33
N ALA A 129 26.11 2.93 -2.79
CA ALA A 129 25.56 3.83 -3.80
C ALA A 129 24.86 5.07 -3.21
N THR A 130 24.78 5.20 -1.89
CA THR A 130 24.15 6.32 -1.16
C THR A 130 25.02 6.69 0.04
N ASP A 131 25.76 7.81 -0.02
CA ASP A 131 26.51 8.34 1.14
C ASP A 131 25.61 8.74 2.33
N SER A 132 24.28 8.71 2.17
CA SER A 132 23.33 8.81 3.29
C SER A 132 21.99 8.14 2.93
N ILE A 133 21.68 7.01 3.57
CA ILE A 133 20.32 6.46 3.53
C ILE A 133 19.49 7.21 4.56
N HIS A 134 18.65 8.13 4.10
CA HIS A 134 17.51 8.60 4.90
C HIS A 134 16.45 7.51 4.79
N VAL A 135 16.29 6.69 5.83
CA VAL A 135 15.27 5.63 5.89
C VAL A 135 13.93 6.29 6.26
N PRO A 136 12.96 6.48 5.34
CA PRO A 136 11.58 6.65 5.78
C PRO A 136 11.10 5.28 6.24
N HIS A 137 11.34 5.00 7.52
CA HIS A 137 10.65 4.02 8.37
C HIS A 137 9.66 3.10 7.61
N GLN A 138 10.17 2.09 6.89
CA GLN A 138 9.35 0.97 6.41
C GLN A 138 9.06 0.06 7.59
N GLN A 139 7.78 -0.25 7.77
CA GLN A 139 7.17 -0.70 9.02
C GLN A 139 7.73 -2.03 9.54
N CYS A 140 8.37 -1.99 10.71
CA CYS A 140 8.18 -3.03 11.72
C CYS A 140 7.38 -2.38 12.84
N TRP A 141 6.08 -2.66 12.91
CA TRP A 141 5.27 -2.26 14.07
C TRP A 141 5.44 -3.35 15.13
N ASP A 142 6.50 -3.22 15.94
CA ASP A 142 6.57 -3.90 17.23
C ASP A 142 5.88 -3.00 18.27
N ARG A 143 4.76 -3.48 18.80
CA ARG A 143 3.95 -2.82 19.84
C ARG A 143 4.51 -3.07 21.25
N ARG A 144 5.79 -3.40 21.44
CA ARG A 144 6.32 -3.82 22.75
C ARG A 144 7.45 -2.99 23.36
N THR A 145 8.00 -1.97 22.72
CA THR A 145 9.11 -1.22 23.35
C THR A 145 8.82 0.27 23.44
N GLU A 146 8.11 0.62 24.52
CA GLU A 146 8.16 1.97 25.08
C GLU A 146 9.61 2.33 25.45
N GLY A 147 10.07 3.47 24.94
CA GLY A 147 11.04 4.36 25.59
C GLY A 147 12.44 3.83 25.85
N LYS A 148 13.35 3.93 24.86
CA LYS A 148 14.75 4.36 25.10
C LYS A 148 15.28 5.16 23.91
N MET A 149 15.56 6.45 24.15
CA MET A 149 16.37 7.27 23.26
C MET A 149 17.84 6.83 23.38
N TYR A 150 18.45 6.42 22.27
CA TYR A 150 19.90 6.24 22.18
C TYR A 150 20.53 7.56 21.73
N HIS A 151 21.26 8.22 22.64
CA HIS A 151 22.28 9.21 22.28
C HIS A 151 23.54 8.46 21.86
N GLY A 152 23.78 8.38 20.55
CA GLY A 152 25.06 7.95 20.00
C GLY A 152 25.94 9.17 19.76
N GLY A 153 26.87 9.43 20.67
CA GLY A 153 27.96 10.37 20.45
C GLY A 153 28.91 9.87 19.35
N GLY A 154 29.44 10.82 18.58
CA GLY A 154 30.51 10.60 17.62
C GLY A 154 31.36 11.85 17.57
N THR A 155 32.58 11.70 18.13
CA THR A 155 33.82 12.48 18.02
C THR A 155 33.85 13.69 17.11
#